data_AF-A0A8J7B346-F1
#
_entry.id   AF-A0A8J7B346-F1
#
_cell.length_a   1.000
_cell.length_b   1.000
_cell.length_c   1.000
_cell.angle_alpha   90.00
_cell.angle_beta   90.00
_cell.angle_gamma   90.00
#
_symmetry.space_group_name_H-M   'P 1'
#
loop_
_entity.id
_entity.type
_entity.pdbx_description
1 polymer ?
#
loop_
_entity_poly.entity_id
_entity_poly.type
_entity_poly.pdbx_seq_one_letter_code
_entity_poly.pdbx_strand_id
1 'polypeptide(L)'
;MPQCTAKSKQTGERCQRPAISGRNVCYHHGGNTPVGRALPQTKTGRYSRHIPDRLIEQYEASANDEELLSLREEVQLIDARMIDMLKRVEGGDSEEIWKRLKAEFQTFEDAMKQNDQGAVTAALAEVRRLIKRGLGDYAAWNEVKALMEQRRRLVESERKRLLDMQQFITAEKALLLISSLTEVIKKHVKDRAALAAISTEFIRLTGSPNSGEPSE
;
A
#
# COMPACT_ATOMS: atom_id res chain seq x y z
N MET A 1 -14.21 39.53 25.47
CA MET A 1 -14.20 39.03 24.08
C MET A 1 -13.16 39.80 23.29
N PRO A 2 -12.34 39.15 22.44
CA PRO A 2 -11.34 39.85 21.64
C PRO A 2 -12.00 40.82 20.66
N GLN A 3 -11.36 41.97 20.39
CA GLN A 3 -11.81 42.94 19.40
C GLN A 3 -11.51 42.44 17.98
N CYS A 4 -12.40 42.77 17.03
CA CYS A 4 -12.20 42.46 15.62
C CYS A 4 -10.86 43.01 15.09
N THR A 5 -10.15 42.17 14.34
CA THR A 5 -8.83 42.53 13.76
C THR A 5 -8.93 43.19 12.39
N ALA A 6 -10.10 43.21 11.75
CA ALA A 6 -10.30 43.80 10.42
C ALA A 6 -10.43 45.34 10.46
N LYS A 7 -10.11 46.00 9.34
CA LYS A 7 -10.32 47.44 9.16
C LYS A 7 -11.69 47.74 8.56
N SER A 8 -12.34 48.81 9.03
CA SER A 8 -13.60 49.30 8.49
C SER A 8 -13.40 49.85 7.07
N LYS A 9 -14.24 49.44 6.12
CA LYS A 9 -14.20 49.95 4.74
C LYS A 9 -14.60 51.43 4.63
N GLN A 10 -15.36 51.95 5.60
CA GLN A 10 -15.83 53.34 5.59
C GLN A 10 -14.82 54.32 6.17
N THR A 11 -14.09 53.89 7.20
CA THR A 11 -13.18 54.78 7.96
C THR A 11 -11.71 54.44 7.78
N GLY A 12 -11.36 53.27 7.22
CA GLY A 12 -9.98 52.79 7.07
C GLY A 12 -9.32 52.35 8.38
N GLU A 13 -9.91 52.67 9.52
CA GLU A 13 -9.40 52.34 10.85
C GLU A 13 -9.80 50.94 11.31
N ARG A 14 -9.13 50.44 12.36
CA ARG A 14 -9.42 49.12 12.95
C ARG A 14 -10.85 49.08 13.49
N CYS A 15 -11.57 48.00 13.19
CA CYS A 15 -12.95 47.82 13.62
C CYS A 15 -13.05 47.77 15.14
N GLN A 16 -13.90 48.62 15.72
CA GLN A 16 -14.13 48.68 17.16
C GLN A 16 -15.12 47.62 17.69
N ARG A 17 -15.74 46.83 16.80
CA ARG A 17 -16.70 45.80 17.19
C ARG A 17 -16.03 44.56 17.79
N PRO A 18 -16.67 43.88 18.75
CA PRO A 18 -16.16 42.62 19.28
C PRO A 18 -16.15 41.53 18.20
N ALA A 19 -15.13 40.69 18.22
CA ALA A 19 -15.11 39.47 17.44
C ALA A 19 -16.11 38.46 18.01
N ILE A 20 -16.69 37.63 17.14
CA ILE A 20 -17.59 36.57 17.59
C ILE A 20 -16.79 35.46 18.31
N SER A 21 -17.46 34.69 19.18
CA SER A 21 -16.81 33.63 19.96
C SER A 21 -16.06 32.63 19.05
N GLY A 22 -14.80 32.34 19.38
CA GLY A 22 -13.95 31.44 18.59
C GLY A 22 -13.37 32.04 17.30
N ARG A 23 -13.54 33.34 17.04
CA ARG A 23 -13.01 34.03 15.85
C ARG A 23 -12.27 35.31 16.20
N ASN A 24 -11.53 35.83 15.22
CA ASN A 24 -10.79 37.10 15.32
C ASN A 24 -11.52 38.28 14.63
N VAL A 25 -12.68 38.03 14.01
CA VAL A 25 -13.44 39.02 13.26
C VAL A 25 -14.90 39.08 13.70
N CYS A 26 -15.52 40.26 13.58
CA CYS A 26 -16.93 40.48 13.93
C CYS A 26 -17.86 39.99 12.81
N TYR A 27 -19.16 39.95 13.11
CA TYR A 27 -20.21 39.54 12.16
C TYR A 27 -20.08 40.21 10.78
N HIS A 28 -19.79 41.52 10.75
CA HIS A 28 -19.70 42.31 9.51
C HIS A 28 -18.39 42.13 8.74
N HIS A 29 -17.33 41.66 9.40
CA HIS A 29 -16.04 41.39 8.78
C HIS A 29 -15.81 39.88 8.57
N GLY A 30 -16.91 39.15 8.30
CA GLY A 30 -16.85 37.73 7.93
C GLY A 30 -16.89 36.76 9.10
N GLY A 31 -17.20 37.21 10.32
CA GLY A 31 -17.35 36.32 11.47
C GLY A 31 -18.43 35.24 11.23
N ASN A 32 -19.53 35.61 10.58
CA ASN A 32 -20.62 34.67 10.28
C ASN A 32 -20.40 33.88 8.98
N THR A 33 -19.30 34.14 8.26
CA THR A 33 -18.98 33.38 7.06
C THR A 33 -18.52 31.99 7.49
N PRO A 34 -19.15 30.92 7.00
CA PRO A 34 -18.69 29.56 7.26
C PRO A 34 -17.22 29.41 6.83
N VAL A 35 -16.42 28.66 7.57
CA VAL A 35 -15.05 28.28 7.15
C VAL A 35 -14.84 26.79 7.33
N GLY A 36 -13.85 26.21 6.64
CA GLY A 36 -13.62 24.77 6.68
C GLY A 36 -14.86 23.99 6.21
N ARG A 37 -15.14 22.82 6.80
CA ARG A 37 -16.26 21.91 6.44
C ARG A 37 -17.65 22.56 6.32
N ALA A 38 -17.85 23.74 6.89
CA ALA A 38 -19.12 24.46 6.83
C ALA A 38 -19.29 25.34 5.56
N LEU A 39 -18.26 25.49 4.71
CA LEU A 39 -18.37 26.20 3.43
C LEU A 39 -19.13 25.34 2.41
N PRO A 40 -20.15 25.88 1.70
CA PRO A 40 -20.77 25.20 0.56
C PRO A 40 -19.77 24.87 -0.57
N GLN A 41 -18.64 25.58 -0.58
CA GLN A 41 -17.56 25.45 -1.55
C GLN A 41 -16.39 24.58 -1.07
N THR A 42 -16.32 24.19 0.21
CA THR A 42 -15.33 23.21 0.67
C THR A 42 -15.76 21.83 0.23
N LYS A 43 -15.51 21.58 -1.05
CA LYS A 43 -15.54 20.29 -1.71
C LYS A 43 -14.21 19.62 -1.35
N THR A 44 -14.19 18.99 -0.17
CA THR A 44 -13.38 17.82 0.24
C THR A 44 -11.99 17.62 -0.38
N GLY A 45 -11.00 17.33 0.47
CA GLY A 45 -9.62 17.02 0.07
C GLY A 45 -9.50 15.97 -1.03
N ARG A 46 -8.48 16.15 -1.88
CA ARG A 46 -7.93 15.36 -3.02
C ARG A 46 -8.72 14.22 -3.73
N TYR A 47 -9.70 13.52 -3.15
CA TYR A 47 -10.32 12.31 -3.75
C TYR A 47 -11.81 12.06 -3.41
N SER A 48 -12.74 13.01 -3.53
CA SER A 48 -14.17 12.63 -3.54
C SER A 48 -15.07 13.51 -4.40
N ARG A 49 -15.26 13.08 -5.65
CA ARG A 49 -16.53 13.30 -6.34
C ARG A 49 -17.25 11.94 -6.42
N HIS A 50 -18.28 11.79 -5.59
CA HIS A 50 -19.26 10.70 -5.58
C HIS A 50 -18.73 9.31 -5.23
N ILE A 51 -18.47 9.08 -3.94
CA ILE A 51 -18.51 7.72 -3.39
C ILE A 51 -19.99 7.41 -3.14
N PRO A 52 -20.59 6.39 -3.80
CA PRO A 52 -21.96 5.97 -3.53
C PRO A 52 -22.15 5.60 -2.05
N ASP A 53 -23.32 5.87 -1.47
CA ASP A 53 -23.58 5.65 -0.03
C ASP A 53 -23.22 4.24 0.44
N ARG A 54 -23.46 3.23 -0.40
CA ARG A 54 -23.11 1.82 -0.14
C ARG A 54 -21.60 1.55 0.05
N LEU A 55 -20.73 2.49 -0.34
CA LEU A 55 -19.28 2.38 -0.27
C LEU A 55 -18.64 3.31 0.77
N ILE A 56 -19.42 4.17 1.44
CA ILE A 56 -18.87 5.14 2.42
C ILE A 56 -18.23 4.40 3.60
N GLU A 57 -18.93 3.44 4.18
CA GLU A 57 -18.43 2.67 5.32
C GLU A 57 -17.14 1.91 4.96
N GLN A 58 -17.09 1.29 3.78
CA GLN A 58 -15.91 0.58 3.30
C GLN A 58 -14.74 1.52 3.02
N TYR A 59 -15.01 2.71 2.48
CA TYR A 59 -13.99 3.73 2.26
C TYR A 59 -13.41 4.24 3.57
N GLU A 60 -14.25 4.54 4.56
CA GLU A 60 -13.80 5.01 5.88
C GLU A 60 -13.03 3.92 6.64
N ALA A 61 -13.47 2.67 6.54
CA ALA A 61 -12.73 1.53 7.10
C ALA A 61 -11.33 1.41 6.48
N SER A 62 -11.24 1.49 5.14
CA SER A 62 -9.97 1.41 4.41
C SER A 62 -9.06 2.61 4.67
N ALA A 63 -9.60 3.82 4.78
CA ALA A 63 -8.82 5.03 5.01
C ALA A 63 -8.14 5.09 6.39
N ASN A 64 -8.68 4.36 7.37
CA ASN A 64 -8.14 4.27 8.73
C ASN A 64 -7.36 2.98 8.99
N ASP A 65 -7.14 2.16 7.97
CA ASP A 65 -6.40 0.90 8.10
C ASP A 65 -4.89 1.15 8.04
N GLU A 66 -4.20 0.89 9.16
CA GLU A 66 -2.74 1.01 9.27
C GLU A 66 -2.01 -0.05 8.43
N GLU A 67 -2.67 -1.16 8.10
CA GLU A 67 -2.15 -2.24 7.26
C GLU A 67 -2.68 -2.18 5.82
N LEU A 68 -3.27 -1.05 5.38
CA LEU A 68 -3.80 -0.89 4.02
C LEU A 68 -2.77 -1.22 2.92
N LEU A 69 -1.49 -0.99 3.19
CA LEU A 69 -0.38 -1.24 2.26
C LEU A 69 0.35 -2.56 2.53
N SER A 70 -0.11 -3.35 3.50
CA SER A 70 0.42 -4.67 3.81
C SER A 70 0.15 -5.61 2.65
N LEU A 71 1.16 -6.36 2.23
CA LEU A 71 1.01 -7.34 1.14
C LEU A 71 1.03 -8.79 1.63
N ARG A 72 0.88 -9.00 2.95
CA ARG A 72 1.01 -10.33 3.57
C ARG A 72 -0.09 -11.27 3.13
N GLU A 73 -1.32 -10.79 3.04
CA GLU A 73 -2.47 -11.61 2.65
C GLU A 73 -2.42 -11.97 1.17
N GLU A 74 -1.96 -11.06 0.32
CA GLU A 74 -1.73 -11.31 -1.11
C GLU A 74 -0.64 -12.37 -1.32
N VAL A 75 0.46 -12.30 -0.55
CA VAL A 75 1.51 -13.33 -0.57
C VAL A 75 0.93 -14.69 -0.15
N GLN A 76 0.12 -14.73 0.90
CA GLN A 76 -0.53 -15.97 1.35
C GLN A 76 -1.49 -16.54 0.30
N LEU A 77 -2.23 -15.68 -0.41
CA LEU A 77 -3.13 -16.10 -1.47
C LEU A 77 -2.36 -16.70 -2.65
N ILE A 78 -1.23 -16.07 -3.04
CA ILE A 78 -0.34 -16.63 -4.06
C ILE A 78 0.25 -17.97 -3.60
N ASP A 79 0.65 -18.10 -2.34
CA ASP A 79 1.15 -19.35 -1.77
C ASP A 79 0.10 -20.46 -1.82
N ALA A 80 -1.14 -20.17 -1.43
CA ALA A 80 -2.26 -21.10 -1.51
C ALA A 80 -2.53 -21.54 -2.96
N ARG A 81 -2.52 -20.59 -3.91
CA ARG A 81 -2.72 -20.88 -5.34
C ARG A 81 -1.60 -21.73 -5.92
N MET A 82 -0.34 -21.46 -5.56
CA MET A 82 0.79 -22.28 -5.99
C MET A 82 0.67 -23.72 -5.48
N ILE A 83 0.25 -23.93 -4.22
CA ILE A 83 0.01 -25.27 -3.67
C ILE A 83 -1.09 -26.00 -4.46
N ASP A 84 -2.19 -25.32 -4.79
CA ASP A 84 -3.25 -25.89 -5.63
C ASP A 84 -2.72 -26.28 -7.02
N MET A 85 -1.87 -25.47 -7.64
CA MET A 85 -1.27 -25.79 -8.94
C MET A 85 -0.29 -26.95 -8.88
N LEU A 86 0.57 -27.00 -7.87
CA LEU A 86 1.52 -28.09 -7.69
C LEU A 86 0.79 -29.44 -7.51
N LYS A 87 -0.31 -29.48 -6.76
CA LYS A 87 -1.14 -30.70 -6.62
C LYS A 87 -1.73 -31.17 -7.95
N ARG A 88 -2.08 -30.26 -8.86
CA ARG A 88 -2.59 -30.62 -10.20
C ARG A 88 -1.49 -31.19 -11.08
N VAL A 89 -0.26 -30.72 -10.91
CA VAL A 89 0.93 -31.19 -11.65
C VAL A 89 1.44 -32.54 -11.12
N GLU A 90 1.39 -32.78 -9.81
CA GLU A 90 1.78 -34.08 -9.20
C GLU A 90 0.99 -35.27 -9.76
N GLY A 91 -0.19 -35.04 -10.34
CA GLY A 91 -0.98 -36.07 -11.03
C GLY A 91 -0.46 -36.47 -12.42
N GLY A 92 0.66 -35.92 -12.90
CA GLY A 92 1.19 -36.15 -14.23
C GLY A 92 2.72 -36.15 -14.25
N ASP A 93 3.35 -37.25 -13.83
CA ASP A 93 4.77 -37.45 -14.07
C ASP A 93 5.01 -37.35 -15.59
N SER A 94 5.62 -36.25 -16.02
CA SER A 94 5.83 -35.97 -17.44
C SER A 94 6.63 -37.11 -18.08
N GLU A 95 7.52 -37.75 -17.33
CA GLU A 95 8.24 -38.94 -17.73
C GLU A 95 7.32 -40.13 -18.03
N GLU A 96 6.30 -40.37 -17.21
CA GLU A 96 5.32 -41.43 -17.43
C GLU A 96 4.49 -41.19 -18.70
N ILE A 97 4.09 -39.93 -18.94
CA ILE A 97 3.36 -39.54 -20.16
C ILE A 97 4.22 -39.81 -21.39
N TRP A 98 5.51 -39.43 -21.38
CA TRP A 98 6.41 -39.69 -22.50
C TRP A 98 6.66 -41.18 -22.74
N LYS A 99 6.83 -41.98 -21.66
CA LYS A 99 6.96 -43.44 -21.78
C LYS A 99 5.72 -44.07 -22.40
N ARG A 100 4.53 -43.69 -21.95
CA ARG A 100 3.25 -44.16 -22.51
C ARG A 100 3.06 -43.70 -23.96
N LEU A 101 3.40 -42.45 -24.28
CA LEU A 101 3.29 -41.91 -25.64
C LEU A 101 4.16 -42.70 -26.62
N LYS A 102 5.40 -43.05 -26.22
CA LYS A 102 6.28 -43.89 -27.03
C LYS A 102 5.69 -45.28 -27.28
N ALA A 103 5.13 -45.91 -26.25
CA ALA A 103 4.52 -47.24 -26.36
C ALA A 103 3.28 -47.23 -27.26
N GLU A 104 2.42 -46.22 -27.13
CA GLU A 104 1.23 -46.06 -27.96
C GLU A 104 1.58 -45.72 -29.41
N PHE A 105 2.63 -44.94 -29.63
CA PHE A 105 3.12 -44.68 -30.98
C PHE A 105 3.64 -45.96 -31.66
N GLN A 106 4.31 -46.84 -30.92
CA GLN A 106 4.71 -48.16 -31.46
C GLN A 106 3.50 -49.02 -31.82
N THR A 107 2.46 -49.01 -30.97
CA THR A 107 1.19 -49.72 -31.21
C THR A 107 0.51 -49.21 -32.48
N PHE A 108 0.51 -47.89 -32.70
CA PHE A 108 0.05 -47.27 -33.93
C PHE A 108 0.83 -47.75 -35.16
N GLU A 109 2.17 -47.76 -35.10
CA GLU A 109 3.00 -48.23 -36.23
C GLU A 109 2.75 -49.71 -36.57
N ASP A 110 2.56 -50.54 -35.56
CA ASP A 110 2.33 -51.97 -35.76
C ASP A 110 0.92 -52.25 -36.30
N ALA A 111 -0.09 -51.49 -35.85
CA ALA A 111 -1.44 -51.53 -36.41
C ALA A 111 -1.47 -51.10 -37.89
N MET A 112 -0.69 -50.08 -38.25
CA MET A 112 -0.53 -49.64 -39.64
C MET A 112 0.09 -50.72 -40.52
N LYS A 113 1.13 -51.41 -40.05
CA LYS A 113 1.76 -52.54 -40.78
C LYS A 113 0.79 -53.70 -40.98
N GLN A 114 -0.07 -53.96 -40.00
CA GLN A 114 -1.07 -55.02 -40.03
C GLN A 114 -2.34 -54.63 -40.79
N ASN A 115 -2.44 -53.36 -41.23
CA ASN A 115 -3.61 -52.79 -41.89
C ASN A 115 -4.90 -52.88 -41.05
N ASP A 116 -4.75 -52.90 -39.72
CA ASP A 116 -5.86 -52.93 -38.75
C ASP A 116 -6.36 -51.50 -38.47
N GLN A 117 -7.35 -51.08 -39.24
CA GLN A 117 -7.95 -49.74 -39.14
C GLN A 117 -8.58 -49.47 -37.76
N GLY A 118 -9.07 -50.51 -37.07
CA GLY A 118 -9.64 -50.39 -35.73
C GLY A 118 -8.56 -50.04 -34.71
N ALA A 119 -7.46 -50.80 -34.72
CA ALA A 119 -6.32 -50.56 -33.86
C ALA A 119 -5.62 -49.23 -34.15
N VAL A 120 -5.52 -48.82 -35.43
CA VAL A 120 -5.00 -47.50 -35.82
C VAL A 120 -5.82 -46.37 -35.19
N THR A 121 -7.15 -46.47 -35.27
CA THR A 121 -8.04 -45.45 -34.73
C THR A 121 -7.92 -45.34 -33.20
N ALA A 122 -7.83 -46.49 -32.52
CA ALA A 122 -7.68 -46.55 -31.07
C ALA A 122 -6.34 -45.97 -30.60
N ALA A 123 -5.23 -46.39 -31.19
CA ALA A 123 -3.90 -45.91 -30.82
C ALA A 123 -3.76 -44.39 -31.06
N LEU A 124 -4.30 -43.88 -32.17
CA LEU A 124 -4.28 -42.44 -32.47
C LEU A 124 -5.13 -41.61 -31.48
N ALA A 125 -6.26 -42.16 -31.03
CA ALA A 125 -7.09 -41.52 -30.00
C ALA A 125 -6.33 -41.41 -28.66
N GLU A 126 -5.59 -42.44 -28.29
CA GLU A 126 -4.80 -42.47 -27.06
C GLU A 126 -3.58 -41.54 -27.13
N VAL A 127 -2.84 -41.55 -28.25
CA VAL A 127 -1.76 -40.58 -28.53
C VAL A 127 -2.28 -39.15 -28.37
N ARG A 128 -3.45 -38.83 -28.95
CA ARG A 128 -4.08 -37.50 -28.82
C ARG A 128 -4.41 -37.17 -27.37
N ARG A 129 -4.90 -38.14 -26.59
CA ARG A 129 -5.22 -37.97 -25.17
C ARG A 129 -3.97 -37.65 -24.35
N LEU A 130 -2.87 -38.38 -24.57
CA LEU A 130 -1.60 -38.19 -23.88
C LEU A 130 -0.96 -36.83 -24.21
N ILE A 131 -0.99 -36.40 -25.48
CA ILE A 131 -0.51 -35.06 -25.88
C ILE A 131 -1.31 -33.97 -25.20
N LYS A 132 -2.65 -34.06 -25.18
CA LYS A 132 -3.51 -33.08 -24.49
C LYS A 132 -3.20 -33.00 -23.00
N ARG A 133 -2.95 -34.14 -22.35
CA ARG A 133 -2.56 -34.18 -20.94
C ARG A 133 -1.22 -33.49 -20.71
N GLY A 134 -0.18 -33.84 -21.48
CA GLY A 134 1.15 -33.23 -21.35
C GLY A 134 1.17 -31.72 -21.64
N LEU A 135 0.35 -31.24 -22.58
CA LEU A 135 0.17 -29.80 -22.80
C LEU A 135 -0.48 -29.09 -21.61
N GLY A 136 -1.42 -29.75 -20.93
CA GLY A 136 -2.02 -29.25 -19.68
C GLY A 136 -0.98 -29.08 -18.58
N ASP A 137 -0.09 -30.07 -18.42
CA ASP A 137 0.99 -30.01 -17.42
C ASP A 137 1.97 -28.87 -17.72
N TYR A 138 2.35 -28.68 -18.98
CA TYR A 138 3.21 -27.56 -19.39
C TYR A 138 2.56 -26.19 -19.12
N ALA A 139 1.26 -26.05 -19.40
CA ALA A 139 0.52 -24.83 -19.12
C ALA A 139 0.47 -24.55 -17.60
N ALA A 140 0.23 -25.57 -16.78
CA ALA A 140 0.25 -25.46 -15.32
C ALA A 140 1.62 -25.02 -14.81
N TRP A 141 2.72 -25.57 -15.35
CA TRP A 141 4.08 -25.13 -15.00
C TRP A 141 4.37 -23.69 -15.37
N ASN A 142 3.82 -23.18 -16.48
CA ASN A 142 3.93 -21.77 -16.83
C ASN A 142 3.17 -20.88 -15.84
N GLU A 143 2.00 -21.32 -15.37
CA GLU A 143 1.26 -20.62 -14.31
C GLU A 143 2.04 -20.61 -12.99
N VAL A 144 2.64 -21.75 -12.59
CA VAL A 144 3.49 -21.82 -11.39
C VAL A 144 4.65 -20.82 -11.47
N LYS A 145 5.37 -20.77 -12.59
CA LYS A 145 6.48 -19.80 -12.79
C LYS A 145 5.99 -18.36 -12.70
N ALA A 146 4.81 -18.05 -13.25
CA ALA A 146 4.22 -16.72 -13.17
C ALA A 146 3.86 -16.34 -11.72
N LEU A 147 3.26 -17.27 -10.97
CA LEU A 147 2.93 -17.09 -9.55
C LEU A 147 4.19 -16.89 -8.70
N MET A 148 5.26 -17.64 -8.96
CA MET A 148 6.55 -17.47 -8.27
C MET A 148 7.13 -16.07 -8.48
N GLU A 149 7.06 -15.54 -9.71
CA GLU A 149 7.54 -14.19 -10.01
C GLU A 149 6.66 -13.11 -9.37
N GLN A 150 5.33 -13.30 -9.35
CA GLN A 150 4.41 -12.41 -8.63
C GLN A 150 4.70 -12.40 -7.13
N ARG A 151 4.87 -13.58 -6.52
CA ARG A 151 5.26 -13.72 -5.12
C ARG A 151 6.53 -12.96 -4.81
N ARG A 152 7.58 -13.14 -5.63
CA ARG A 152 8.87 -12.44 -5.46
C ARG A 152 8.69 -10.92 -5.39
N ARG A 153 7.86 -10.36 -6.28
CA ARG A 153 7.59 -8.91 -6.31
C ARG A 153 6.82 -8.41 -5.09
N LEU A 154 5.82 -9.17 -4.65
CA LEU A 154 5.04 -8.83 -3.45
C LEU A 154 5.90 -8.88 -2.19
N VAL A 155 6.69 -9.94 -2.02
CA VAL A 155 7.61 -10.09 -0.88
C VAL A 155 8.65 -8.96 -0.85
N GLU A 156 9.23 -8.60 -2.00
CA GLU A 156 10.20 -7.50 -2.04
C GLU A 156 9.54 -6.15 -1.70
N SER A 157 8.31 -5.93 -2.14
CA SER A 157 7.55 -4.72 -1.82
C SER A 157 7.18 -4.63 -0.33
N GLU A 158 6.74 -5.75 0.27
CA GLU A 158 6.48 -5.83 1.72
C GLU A 158 7.75 -5.65 2.54
N ARG A 159 8.85 -6.27 2.11
CA ARG A 159 10.16 -6.07 2.75
C ARG A 159 10.55 -4.59 2.75
N LYS A 160 10.40 -3.92 1.60
CA LYS A 160 10.67 -2.49 1.48
C LYS A 160 9.77 -1.68 2.41
N ARG A 161 8.46 -1.97 2.46
CA ARG A 161 7.53 -1.33 3.40
C ARG A 161 8.00 -1.47 4.85
N LEU A 162 8.37 -2.68 5.27
CA LEU A 162 8.84 -2.93 6.63
C LEU A 162 10.15 -2.21 6.95
N LEU A 163 11.09 -2.15 6.00
CA LEU A 163 12.32 -1.38 6.15
C LEU A 163 12.03 0.12 6.25
N ASP A 164 11.18 0.64 5.37
CA ASP A 164 10.77 2.04 5.38
C ASP A 164 10.08 2.38 6.72
N MET A 165 9.14 1.54 7.19
CA MET A 165 8.50 1.70 8.50
C MET A 165 9.47 1.69 9.68
N GLN A 166 10.55 0.88 9.63
CA GLN A 166 11.57 0.86 10.67
C GLN A 166 12.53 2.05 10.60
N GLN A 167 12.74 2.63 9.41
CA GLN A 167 13.63 3.78 9.19
C GLN A 167 12.99 5.10 9.62
N PHE A 168 11.67 5.16 9.79
CA PHE A 168 11.01 6.29 10.43
C PHE A 168 11.01 6.12 11.95
N ILE A 169 11.79 6.94 12.66
CA ILE A 169 11.55 7.16 14.09
C ILE A 169 10.14 7.79 14.20
N THR A 170 9.24 7.12 14.92
CA THR A 170 7.92 7.70 15.19
C THR A 170 8.08 9.04 15.93
N ALA A 171 7.18 9.99 15.71
CA ALA A 171 7.26 11.30 16.38
C ALA A 171 7.37 11.17 17.90
N GLU A 172 6.70 10.19 18.49
CA GLU A 172 6.80 9.85 19.92
C GLU A 172 8.20 9.37 20.32
N LYS A 173 8.82 8.43 19.57
CA LYS A 173 10.19 7.98 19.84
C LYS A 173 11.19 9.12 19.64
N ALA A 174 10.97 10.01 18.66
CA ALA A 174 11.83 11.18 18.43
C ALA A 174 11.74 12.15 19.63
N LEU A 175 10.53 12.45 20.09
CA LEU A 175 10.31 13.28 21.28
C LEU A 175 10.93 12.65 22.54
N LEU A 176 10.85 11.33 22.70
CA LEU A 176 11.42 10.63 23.84
C LEU A 176 12.96 10.65 23.84
N LEU A 177 13.58 10.49 22.67
CA LEU A 177 15.03 10.64 22.49
C LEU A 177 15.48 12.08 22.79
N ILE A 178 14.75 13.07 22.28
CA ILE A 178 15.00 14.49 22.54
C ILE A 178 14.91 14.82 24.03
N SER A 179 13.88 14.31 24.70
CA SER A 179 13.66 14.51 26.14
C SER A 179 14.80 13.92 26.96
N SER A 180 15.18 12.68 26.64
CA SER A 180 16.28 11.97 27.31
C SER A 180 17.63 12.69 27.13
N LEU A 181 17.92 13.17 25.92
CA LEU A 181 19.13 13.93 25.63
C LEU A 181 19.17 15.25 26.43
N THR A 182 18.04 15.96 26.48
CA THR A 182 17.91 17.21 27.24
C THR A 182 18.15 16.98 28.73
N GLU A 183 17.66 15.86 29.27
CA GLU A 183 17.86 15.48 30.67
C GLU A 183 19.32 15.17 31.00
N VAL A 184 20.01 14.43 30.12
CA VAL A 184 21.45 14.15 30.26
C VAL A 184 22.27 15.45 30.26
N ILE A 185 21.97 16.37 29.34
CA ILE A 185 22.64 17.68 29.27
C ILE A 185 22.43 18.46 30.58
N LYS A 186 21.19 18.56 31.06
CA LYS A 186 20.88 19.24 32.34
C LYS A 186 21.60 18.60 33.54
N LYS A 187 21.77 17.28 33.55
CA LYS A 187 22.40 16.55 34.65
C LYS A 187 23.91 16.77 34.73
N HIS A 188 24.57 16.80 33.57
CA HIS A 188 26.04 16.79 33.48
C HIS A 188 26.67 18.17 33.24
N VAL A 189 25.96 19.11 32.62
CA VAL A 189 26.47 20.47 32.42
C VAL A 189 26.28 21.30 33.70
N LYS A 190 27.39 21.69 34.34
CA LYS A 190 27.38 22.47 35.59
C LYS A 190 27.42 23.97 35.38
N ASP A 191 27.90 24.43 34.23
CA ASP A 191 27.87 25.85 33.85
C ASP A 191 26.45 26.26 33.43
N ARG A 192 25.87 27.18 34.20
CA ARG A 192 24.52 27.70 33.94
C ARG A 192 24.44 28.53 32.66
N ALA A 193 25.50 29.24 32.29
CA ALA A 193 25.53 30.06 31.07
C ALA A 193 25.56 29.16 29.82
N ALA A 194 26.44 28.14 29.82
CA ALA A 194 26.47 27.13 28.77
C ALA A 194 25.15 26.36 28.65
N LEU A 195 24.54 25.95 29.77
CA LEU A 195 23.26 25.24 29.77
C LEU A 195 22.12 26.08 29.16
N ALA A 196 22.07 27.37 29.46
CA ALA A 196 21.08 28.29 28.90
C ALA A 196 21.26 28.51 27.39
N ALA A 197 22.50 28.66 26.93
CA ALA A 197 22.82 28.80 25.51
C ALA A 197 22.44 27.53 24.72
N ILE A 198 22.82 26.35 25.22
CA ILE A 198 22.49 25.06 24.60
C ILE A 198 20.98 24.84 24.54
N SER A 199 20.25 25.12 25.63
CA SER A 199 18.80 24.93 25.68
C SER A 199 18.06 25.85 24.70
N THR A 200 18.51 27.10 24.58
CA THR A 200 17.91 28.09 23.66
C THR A 200 18.11 27.68 22.21
N GLU A 201 19.32 27.24 21.85
CA GLU A 201 19.65 26.82 20.50
C GLU A 201 18.92 25.51 20.11
N PHE A 202 18.79 24.58 21.05
CA PHE A 202 18.10 23.32 20.84
C PHE A 202 16.58 23.52 20.62
N ILE A 203 15.95 24.44 21.35
CA ILE A 203 14.54 24.83 21.12
C ILE A 203 14.37 25.47 19.74
N ARG A 204 15.33 26.27 19.28
CA ARG A 204 15.30 26.90 17.95
C ARG A 204 15.34 25.86 16.83
N LEU A 205 16.17 24.83 16.96
CA LEU A 205 16.33 23.74 15.99
C LEU A 205 15.11 22.80 15.96
N THR A 206 14.46 22.58 17.10
CA THR A 206 13.32 21.64 17.21
C THR A 206 11.95 22.32 17.08
N GLY A 207 11.86 23.64 17.28
CA GLY A 207 10.62 24.42 17.27
C GLY A 207 10.26 25.11 15.94
N SER A 208 11.08 25.00 14.89
CA SER A 208 10.75 25.54 13.57
C SER A 208 10.12 24.46 12.67
N PRO A 209 8.81 24.55 12.33
CA PRO A 209 8.28 23.76 11.23
C PRO A 209 8.84 24.34 9.93
N ASN A 210 9.62 23.50 9.25
CA ASN A 210 10.11 23.62 7.87
C ASN A 210 9.38 24.70 7.04
N SER A 211 9.94 25.92 6.96
CA SER A 211 9.57 26.89 5.94
C SER A 211 10.18 26.39 4.63
N GLY A 212 9.33 25.82 3.78
CA GLY A 212 9.72 25.25 2.50
C GLY A 212 10.58 26.18 1.67
N GLU A 213 11.68 25.62 1.15
CA GLU A 213 12.42 26.22 0.05
C GLU A 213 11.62 26.12 -1.26
N PRO A 214 11.67 27.14 -2.12
CA PRO A 214 11.01 27.15 -3.41
C PRO A 214 11.79 26.24 -4.38
N SER A 215 11.06 25.39 -5.10
CA SER A 215 11.61 24.58 -6.19
C SER A 215 12.02 25.47 -7.35
N GLU A 216 13.30 25.41 -7.74
CA GLU A 216 13.76 25.71 -9.11
C GLU A 216 13.32 24.62 -10.09
#